data_AF-A0A933M9C2-F1
#
_entry.id   AF-A0A933M9C2-F1
#
_cell.length_a   1.000
_cell.length_b   1.000
_cell.length_c   1.000
_cell.angle_alpha   90.00
_cell.angle_beta   90.00
_cell.angle_gamma   90.00
#
_symmetry.space_group_name_H-M   'P 1'
#
loop_
_entity.id
_entity.type
_entity.pdbx_description
1 polymer ?
#
loop_
_entity_poly.entity_id
_entity_poly.type
_entity_poly.pdbx_seq_one_letter_code
_entity_poly.pdbx_strand_id
1 'polypeptide(L)'
;MNTNGLHSSNLSDNLMPQEDYGIESPNIAWGADDVIILSIGALLSLYTMWRSADFLSQTIPDGLQFRELVIALGIVGMDISMWAWAFTWLHWARTKSQKNLALGMFILTSFIVSIAAITDAAIYFFGGALQESVRVMAFFIVIGGAILVAIAAFAYHNISPKVQVERGLRIAKSEIEKKRAQHFADFETKRLEHQADMEKRRLTVTHQLETERQDLELSEQLVKTRNAMVERAKQVARLKTDQDRAFEELHNVMRFVTGGAANDNGNGNGNTMHADAPTLSQVETKAARQRKSAATGADDPNA
;
A
#
# COMPACT_ATOMS: atom_id res chain seq x y z
N MET A 1 -4.50 29.53 35.16
CA MET A 1 -3.90 28.97 33.94
C MET A 1 -3.40 27.58 34.28
N ASN A 2 -4.11 26.55 33.83
CA ASN A 2 -3.82 25.15 34.16
C ASN A 2 -3.29 24.47 32.90
N THR A 3 -2.00 24.14 32.88
CA THR A 3 -1.35 23.46 31.76
C THR A 3 -1.64 21.97 31.87
N ASN A 4 -2.71 21.52 31.21
CA ASN A 4 -2.96 20.11 31.01
C ASN A 4 -1.80 19.52 30.20
N GLY A 5 -0.93 18.78 30.88
CA GLY A 5 0.11 17.98 30.27
C GLY A 5 -0.53 16.91 29.40
N LEU A 6 -0.44 17.12 28.08
CA LEU A 6 -0.66 16.07 27.09
C LEU A 6 0.42 15.00 27.30
N HIS A 7 0.09 14.00 28.11
CA HIS A 7 0.78 12.72 28.09
C HIS A 7 0.61 12.14 26.69
N SER A 8 1.66 12.23 25.88
CA SER A 8 1.83 11.41 24.69
C SER A 8 2.04 9.96 25.16
N SER A 9 0.94 9.30 25.54
CA SER A 9 0.89 7.85 25.59
C SER A 9 1.28 7.35 24.20
N ASN A 10 2.51 6.83 24.10
CA ASN A 10 3.08 6.37 22.86
C ASN A 10 2.14 5.33 22.25
N LEU A 11 1.59 5.64 21.08
CA LEU A 11 0.74 4.74 20.30
C LEU A 11 1.46 3.42 19.95
N SER A 12 2.80 3.40 20.06
CA SER A 12 3.62 2.19 19.92
C SER A 12 3.43 1.17 21.05
N ASP A 13 3.03 1.60 22.24
CA ASP A 13 2.94 0.70 23.41
C ASP A 13 1.65 -0.13 23.39
N ASN A 14 0.64 0.28 22.62
CA ASN A 14 -0.64 -0.42 22.46
C ASN A 14 -0.74 -1.30 21.19
N LEU A 15 0.27 -1.29 20.31
CA LEU A 15 0.23 -2.05 19.05
C LEU A 15 0.96 -3.40 19.11
N MET A 16 1.71 -3.67 20.17
CA MET A 16 2.18 -5.02 20.45
C MET A 16 1.24 -5.64 21.47
N PRO A 17 0.47 -6.68 21.11
CA PRO A 17 -0.22 -7.45 22.13
C PRO A 17 0.85 -7.94 23.11
N GLN A 18 0.76 -7.50 24.36
CA GLN A 18 1.35 -8.20 25.49
C GLN A 18 0.61 -9.54 25.59
N GLU A 19 0.85 -10.44 24.63
CA GLU A 19 0.78 -11.84 24.96
C GLU A 19 1.79 -12.00 26.10
N ASP A 20 1.25 -12.30 27.27
CA ASP A 20 2.00 -12.81 28.40
C ASP A 20 2.68 -14.11 27.93
N TYR A 21 3.76 -13.94 27.17
CA TYR A 21 4.74 -14.98 26.94
C TYR A 21 5.25 -15.26 28.33
N GLY A 22 4.64 -16.23 29.03
CA GLY A 22 4.98 -16.68 30.37
C GLY A 22 6.44 -17.18 30.44
N ILE A 23 7.37 -16.24 30.24
CA ILE A 23 8.80 -16.38 30.37
C ILE A 23 9.02 -16.32 31.87
N GLU A 24 8.73 -17.43 32.52
CA GLU A 24 9.13 -17.67 33.89
C GLU A 24 10.64 -17.44 33.95
N SER A 25 11.06 -16.49 34.81
CA SER A 25 12.48 -16.27 35.08
C SER A 25 13.08 -17.59 35.60
N PRO A 26 14.21 -18.06 35.03
CA PRO A 26 14.82 -19.30 35.47
C PRO A 26 15.17 -19.17 36.95
N ASN A 27 14.63 -20.08 37.76
CA ASN A 27 14.91 -20.12 39.20
C ASN A 27 16.26 -20.84 39.39
N ILE A 28 17.36 -20.09 39.43
CA ILE A 28 18.75 -20.62 39.52
C ILE A 28 19.20 -20.72 40.99
N ALA A 29 18.29 -20.98 41.91
CA ALA A 29 18.64 -21.26 43.30
C ALA A 29 18.86 -22.78 43.44
N TRP A 30 20.12 -23.21 43.35
CA TRP A 30 20.51 -24.61 43.53
C TRP A 30 20.48 -24.95 45.02
N GLY A 31 19.59 -25.86 45.42
CA GLY A 31 19.61 -26.44 46.76
C GLY A 31 20.78 -27.43 46.91
N ALA A 32 21.17 -27.73 48.16
CA ALA A 32 22.14 -28.79 48.43
C ALA A 32 21.68 -30.15 47.89
N ASP A 33 20.36 -30.41 47.93
CA ASP A 33 19.74 -31.62 47.39
C ASP A 33 19.93 -31.73 45.86
N ASP A 34 19.79 -30.60 45.13
CA ASP A 34 19.99 -30.56 43.69
C ASP A 34 21.43 -30.92 43.31
N VAL A 35 22.41 -30.44 44.08
CA VAL A 35 23.83 -30.72 43.86
C VAL A 35 24.15 -32.20 44.08
N ILE A 36 23.58 -32.81 45.12
CA ILE A 36 23.77 -34.25 45.42
C ILE A 36 23.16 -35.10 44.32
N ILE A 37 21.91 -34.82 43.92
CA ILE A 37 21.22 -35.55 42.85
C ILE A 37 22.00 -35.43 41.54
N LEU A 38 22.49 -34.22 41.20
CA LEU A 38 23.23 -34.00 39.96
C LEU A 38 24.60 -34.69 39.99
N SER A 39 25.27 -34.73 41.14
CA SER A 39 26.55 -35.43 41.31
C SER A 39 26.39 -36.95 41.17
N ILE A 40 25.37 -37.53 41.82
CA ILE A 40 25.06 -38.97 41.69
C ILE A 40 24.65 -39.28 40.25
N GLY A 41 23.81 -38.43 39.65
CA GLY A 41 23.43 -38.55 38.24
C GLY A 41 24.64 -38.53 37.31
N ALA A 42 25.57 -37.58 37.51
CA ALA A 42 26.78 -37.45 36.70
C ALA A 42 27.68 -38.69 36.82
N LEU A 43 27.85 -39.24 38.02
CA LEU A 43 28.59 -40.49 38.25
C LEU A 43 27.92 -41.69 37.57
N LEU A 44 26.60 -41.85 37.73
CA LEU A 44 25.83 -42.89 37.04
C LEU A 44 25.96 -42.76 35.53
N SER A 45 25.98 -41.53 35.01
CA SER A 45 26.11 -41.31 33.58
C SER A 45 27.52 -41.55 33.05
N LEU A 46 28.57 -41.26 33.83
CA LEU A 46 29.93 -41.65 33.45
C LEU A 46 30.06 -43.17 33.38
N TYR A 47 29.43 -43.86 34.33
CA TYR A 47 29.35 -45.32 34.33
C TYR A 47 28.58 -45.85 33.12
N THR A 48 27.39 -45.30 32.80
CA THR A 48 26.63 -45.71 31.60
C THR A 48 27.40 -45.40 30.34
N MET A 49 28.08 -44.26 30.26
CA MET A 49 28.90 -43.87 29.10
C MET A 49 30.07 -44.82 28.86
N TRP A 50 30.78 -45.20 29.93
CA TRP A 50 31.82 -46.22 29.85
C TRP A 50 31.27 -47.57 29.38
N ARG A 51 30.08 -47.95 29.88
CA ARG A 51 29.45 -49.22 29.51
C ARG A 51 28.90 -49.21 28.08
N SER A 52 28.29 -48.11 27.65
CA SER A 52 27.88 -47.84 26.27
C SER A 52 29.08 -47.94 25.32
N ALA A 53 30.23 -47.39 25.71
CA ALA A 53 31.44 -47.47 24.90
C ALA A 53 31.90 -48.92 24.71
N ASP A 54 31.95 -49.71 25.79
CA ASP A 54 32.31 -51.14 25.71
C ASP A 54 31.30 -51.92 24.84
N PHE A 55 30.01 -51.74 25.10
CA PHE A 55 28.94 -52.36 24.32
C PHE A 55 29.03 -52.04 22.82
N LEU A 56 29.23 -50.76 22.47
CA LEU A 56 29.36 -50.34 21.07
C LEU A 56 30.63 -50.90 20.43
N SER A 57 31.73 -50.98 21.18
CA SER A 57 32.99 -51.55 20.69
C SER A 57 32.86 -53.02 20.32
N GLN A 58 32.00 -53.77 21.02
CA GLN A 58 31.71 -55.18 20.76
C GLN A 58 30.64 -55.40 19.68
N THR A 59 29.78 -54.40 19.46
CA THR A 59 28.65 -54.50 18.53
C THR A 59 29.04 -54.02 17.12
N ILE A 60 29.97 -53.07 17.01
CA ILE A 60 30.40 -52.52 15.73
C ILE A 60 31.53 -53.36 15.14
N PRO A 61 31.38 -53.90 13.91
CA PRO A 61 32.40 -54.71 13.26
C PRO A 61 33.76 -54.02 13.14
N ASP A 62 34.85 -54.75 13.42
CA ASP A 62 36.23 -54.23 13.37
C ASP A 62 36.68 -53.80 11.96
N GLY A 63 35.96 -54.20 10.90
CA GLY A 63 36.24 -53.84 9.50
C GLY A 63 35.69 -52.49 9.04
N LEU A 64 34.92 -51.77 9.88
CA LEU A 64 34.39 -50.46 9.53
C LEU A 64 35.45 -49.38 9.70
N GLN A 65 35.83 -48.71 8.60
CA GLN A 65 36.78 -47.58 8.59
C GLN A 65 36.41 -46.45 9.57
N PHE A 66 35.14 -46.34 9.94
CA PHE A 66 34.61 -45.30 10.83
C PHE A 66 34.19 -45.86 12.21
N ARG A 67 34.68 -47.02 12.63
CA ARG A 67 34.27 -47.66 13.90
C ARG A 67 34.37 -46.71 15.10
N GLU A 68 35.50 -46.05 15.28
CA GLU A 68 35.70 -45.10 16.39
C GLU A 68 34.74 -43.91 16.33
N LEU A 69 34.47 -43.40 15.12
CA LEU A 69 33.52 -42.31 14.92
C LEU A 69 32.09 -42.75 15.28
N VAL A 70 31.69 -43.97 14.90
CA VAL A 70 30.34 -44.50 15.22
C VAL A 70 30.20 -44.73 16.72
N ILE A 71 31.25 -45.24 17.39
CA ILE A 71 31.26 -45.38 18.87
C ILE A 71 31.11 -44.00 19.53
N ALA A 72 31.91 -43.01 19.10
CA ALA A 72 31.83 -41.66 19.62
C ALA A 72 30.45 -41.02 19.38
N LEU A 73 29.89 -41.17 18.18
CA LEU A 73 28.54 -40.69 17.85
C LEU A 73 27.46 -41.41 18.68
N GLY A 74 27.62 -42.69 18.96
CA GLY A 74 26.72 -43.44 19.84
C GLY A 74 26.75 -42.90 21.28
N ILE A 75 27.96 -42.68 21.83
CA ILE A 75 28.15 -42.10 23.16
C ILE A 75 27.54 -40.69 23.24
N VAL A 76 27.85 -39.82 22.28
CA VAL A 76 27.30 -38.46 22.22
C VAL A 76 25.79 -38.49 22.06
N GLY A 77 25.31 -39.33 21.15
CA GLY A 77 23.90 -39.46 20.79
C GLY A 77 23.03 -40.06 21.90
N MET A 78 23.60 -40.85 22.81
CA MET A 78 22.85 -41.47 23.91
C MET A 78 23.08 -40.77 25.24
N ASP A 79 24.30 -40.83 25.77
CA ASP A 79 24.60 -40.40 27.14
C ASP A 79 24.64 -38.88 27.24
N ILE A 80 25.37 -38.21 26.34
CA ILE A 80 25.48 -36.73 26.37
C ILE A 80 24.16 -36.07 25.98
N SER A 81 23.43 -36.66 25.03
CA SER A 81 22.14 -36.11 24.60
C SER A 81 21.11 -36.12 25.72
N MET A 82 21.08 -37.16 26.56
CA MET A 82 20.21 -37.22 27.73
C MET A 82 20.44 -36.02 28.66
N TRP A 83 21.70 -35.71 28.97
CA TRP A 83 22.05 -34.52 29.75
C TRP A 83 21.70 -33.22 29.05
N ALA A 84 21.98 -33.13 27.76
CA ALA A 84 21.65 -31.94 26.98
C ALA A 84 20.14 -31.67 27.01
N TRP A 85 19.30 -32.71 26.87
CA TRP A 85 17.84 -32.57 26.94
C TRP A 85 17.34 -32.28 28.35
N ALA A 86 17.90 -32.92 29.38
CA ALA A 86 17.58 -32.62 30.78
C ALA A 86 17.90 -31.16 31.12
N PHE A 87 19.10 -30.69 30.77
CA PHE A 87 19.53 -29.31 30.97
C PHE A 87 18.66 -28.33 30.17
N THR A 88 18.36 -28.67 28.92
CA THR A 88 17.48 -27.88 28.06
C THR A 88 16.09 -27.75 28.68
N TRP A 89 15.54 -28.85 29.22
CA TRP A 89 14.24 -28.85 29.87
C TRP A 89 14.22 -27.99 31.15
N LEU A 90 15.25 -28.10 31.99
CA LEU A 90 15.34 -27.38 33.27
C LEU A 90 15.64 -25.89 33.11
N HIS A 91 16.54 -25.51 32.21
CA HIS A 91 17.12 -24.16 32.21
C HIS A 91 16.92 -23.37 30.91
N TRP A 92 16.75 -24.05 29.77
CA TRP A 92 16.81 -23.37 28.46
C TRP A 92 15.46 -23.28 27.74
N ALA A 93 14.52 -24.19 28.02
CA ALA A 93 13.22 -24.26 27.40
C ALA A 93 12.32 -23.11 27.88
N ARG A 94 12.08 -22.14 26.99
CA ARG A 94 11.32 -20.92 27.30
C ARG A 94 9.84 -21.04 26.99
N THR A 95 9.47 -21.89 26.03
CA THR A 95 8.08 -22.08 25.62
C THR A 95 7.53 -23.42 26.11
N LYS A 96 6.21 -23.54 26.28
CA LYS A 96 5.55 -24.79 26.68
C LYS A 96 5.88 -25.93 25.70
N SER A 97 5.90 -25.65 24.40
CA SER A 97 6.28 -26.63 23.37
C SER A 97 7.75 -27.06 23.48
N GLN A 98 8.67 -26.13 23.78
CA GLN A 98 10.07 -26.47 24.04
C GLN A 98 10.24 -27.31 25.29
N LYS A 99 9.51 -26.99 26.38
CA LYS A 99 9.53 -27.77 27.63
C LYS A 99 9.03 -29.20 27.38
N ASN A 100 7.91 -29.35 26.68
CA ASN A 100 7.36 -30.67 26.33
C ASN A 100 8.29 -31.48 25.41
N LEU A 101 8.89 -30.84 24.40
CA LEU A 101 9.84 -31.50 23.49
C LEU A 101 11.09 -31.96 24.25
N ALA A 102 11.68 -31.09 25.07
CA ALA A 102 12.87 -31.43 25.83
C ALA A 102 12.60 -32.55 26.85
N LEU A 103 11.45 -32.54 27.54
CA LEU A 103 11.04 -33.62 28.42
C LEU A 103 10.84 -34.94 27.66
N GLY A 104 10.14 -34.92 26.52
CA GLY A 104 9.93 -36.11 25.70
C GLY A 104 11.23 -36.72 25.21
N MET A 105 12.19 -35.89 24.77
CA MET A 105 13.51 -36.35 24.34
C MET A 105 14.36 -36.86 25.49
N PHE A 106 14.28 -36.23 26.67
CA PHE A 106 14.93 -36.75 27.88
C PHE A 106 14.41 -38.15 28.22
N ILE A 107 13.09 -38.35 28.29
CA ILE A 107 12.49 -39.66 28.57
C ILE A 107 12.91 -40.71 27.54
N LEU A 108 12.87 -40.35 26.25
CA LEU A 108 13.24 -41.24 25.16
C LEU A 108 14.72 -41.65 25.22
N THR A 109 15.62 -40.69 25.45
CA THR A 109 17.08 -40.97 25.55
C THR A 109 17.40 -41.80 26.79
N SER A 110 16.78 -41.51 27.93
CA SER A 110 16.89 -42.36 29.13
C SER A 110 16.40 -43.79 28.88
N PHE A 111 15.34 -43.97 28.11
CA PHE A 111 14.84 -45.30 27.73
C PHE A 111 15.84 -46.06 26.85
N ILE A 112 16.44 -45.40 25.86
CA ILE A 112 17.47 -46.00 24.98
C ILE A 112 18.70 -46.41 25.81
N VAL A 113 19.20 -45.54 26.68
CA VAL A 113 20.32 -45.83 27.58
C VAL A 113 19.99 -47.02 28.49
N SER A 114 18.76 -47.09 29.01
CA SER A 114 18.30 -48.19 29.85
C SER A 114 18.30 -49.53 29.09
N ILE A 115 17.83 -49.54 27.83
CA ILE A 115 17.89 -50.75 26.99
C ILE A 115 19.34 -51.17 26.75
N ALA A 116 20.24 -50.23 26.43
CA ALA A 116 21.66 -50.53 26.23
C ALA A 116 22.28 -51.15 27.49
N ALA A 117 22.00 -50.57 28.67
CA ALA A 117 22.49 -51.09 29.95
C ALA A 117 21.94 -52.49 30.27
N ILE A 118 20.66 -52.76 30.02
CA ILE A 118 20.06 -54.09 30.21
C ILE A 118 20.65 -55.11 29.24
N THR A 119 20.84 -54.72 27.98
CA THR A 119 21.41 -55.59 26.94
C THR A 119 22.83 -55.97 27.29
N ASP A 120 23.61 -55.00 27.75
CA ASP A 120 24.98 -55.21 28.18
C ASP A 120 25.08 -56.12 29.42
N ALA A 121 24.24 -55.89 30.44
CA ALA A 121 24.15 -56.77 31.59
C ALA A 121 23.79 -58.20 31.18
N ALA A 122 22.86 -58.37 30.24
CA ALA A 122 22.49 -59.68 29.70
C ALA A 122 23.68 -60.38 29.00
N ILE A 123 24.48 -59.66 28.21
CA ILE A 123 25.71 -60.23 27.59
C ILE A 123 26.64 -60.80 28.67
N TYR A 124 26.85 -60.02 29.72
CA TYR A 124 27.74 -60.39 30.82
C TYR A 124 27.21 -61.62 31.58
N PHE A 125 25.92 -61.65 31.90
CA PHE A 125 25.30 -62.77 32.64
C PHE A 125 25.18 -64.07 31.83
N PHE A 126 24.92 -63.99 30.52
CA PHE A 126 24.73 -65.16 29.67
C PHE A 126 26.00 -65.66 28.96
N GLY A 127 27.18 -65.15 29.35
CA GLY A 127 28.46 -65.71 28.89
C GLY A 127 28.84 -65.35 27.45
N GLY A 128 28.48 -64.16 26.98
CA GLY A 128 29.03 -63.58 25.73
C GLY A 128 28.38 -64.01 24.41
N ALA A 129 27.46 -64.98 24.43
CA ALA A 129 26.71 -65.39 23.26
C ALA A 129 25.30 -64.77 23.24
N LEU A 130 25.22 -63.43 23.15
CA LEU A 130 23.97 -62.85 22.63
C LEU A 130 23.72 -63.41 21.24
N GLN A 131 22.49 -63.87 20.99
CA GLN A 131 22.03 -64.24 19.66
C GLN A 131 22.32 -63.07 18.71
N GLU A 132 22.90 -63.35 17.54
CA GLU A 132 23.33 -62.33 16.57
C GLU A 132 22.23 -61.30 16.26
N SER A 133 20.96 -61.74 16.27
CA SER A 133 19.78 -60.90 16.13
C SER A 133 19.70 -59.77 17.16
N VAL A 134 20.09 -60.00 18.42
CA VAL A 134 20.04 -58.98 19.48
C VAL A 134 21.13 -57.93 19.29
N ARG A 135 22.34 -58.34 18.86
CA ARG A 135 23.41 -57.39 18.50
C ARG A 135 22.99 -56.48 17.35
N VAL A 136 22.44 -57.07 16.30
CA VAL A 136 21.94 -56.31 15.12
C VAL A 136 20.81 -55.36 15.53
N MET A 137 19.86 -55.82 16.35
CA MET A 137 18.77 -54.97 16.84
C MET A 137 19.29 -53.79 17.66
N ALA A 138 20.23 -54.04 18.58
CA ALA A 138 20.80 -53.01 19.41
C ALA A 138 21.61 -51.99 18.60
N PHE A 139 22.35 -52.42 17.58
CA PHE A 139 23.01 -51.52 16.63
C PHE A 139 22.02 -50.54 15.99
N PHE A 140 20.89 -51.03 15.48
CA PHE A 140 19.87 -50.17 14.87
C PHE A 140 19.18 -49.24 15.88
N ILE A 141 18.94 -49.71 17.11
CA ILE A 141 18.37 -48.87 18.17
C ILE A 141 19.31 -47.70 18.50
N VAL A 142 20.61 -47.96 18.61
CA VAL A 142 21.61 -46.92 18.91
C VAL A 142 21.69 -45.91 17.76
N ILE A 143 21.90 -46.39 16.53
CA ILE A 143 22.04 -45.53 15.35
C ILE A 143 20.76 -44.73 15.13
N GLY A 144 19.60 -45.38 15.18
CA GLY A 144 18.29 -44.76 15.02
C GLY A 144 18.01 -43.73 16.12
N GLY A 145 18.38 -44.05 17.36
CA GLY A 145 18.30 -43.14 18.51
C GLY A 145 19.14 -41.88 18.31
N ALA A 146 20.40 -42.02 17.89
CA ALA A 146 21.28 -40.90 17.62
C ALA A 146 20.76 -39.98 16.49
N ILE A 147 20.23 -40.56 15.40
CA ILE A 147 19.60 -39.79 14.31
C ILE A 147 18.37 -39.04 14.82
N LEU A 148 17.52 -39.69 15.61
CA LEU A 148 16.31 -39.09 16.16
C LEU A 148 16.64 -37.92 17.11
N VAL A 149 17.69 -38.04 17.91
CA VAL A 149 18.23 -36.95 18.74
C VAL A 149 18.69 -35.77 17.88
N ALA A 150 19.41 -36.01 16.78
CA ALA A 150 19.85 -34.95 15.88
C ALA A 150 18.66 -34.21 15.23
N ILE A 151 17.64 -34.96 14.78
CA ILE A 151 16.41 -34.38 14.23
C ILE A 151 15.69 -33.53 15.28
N ALA A 152 15.58 -34.02 16.51
CA ALA A 152 14.94 -33.29 17.59
C ALA A 152 15.71 -32.02 17.97
N ALA A 153 17.05 -32.07 17.98
CA ALA A 153 17.89 -30.88 18.22
C ALA A 153 17.66 -29.83 17.12
N PHE A 154 17.58 -30.26 15.86
CA PHE A 154 17.24 -29.38 14.74
C PHE A 154 15.83 -28.77 14.88
N ALA A 155 14.83 -29.58 15.24
CA ALA A 155 13.47 -29.10 15.48
C ALA A 155 13.42 -28.08 16.63
N TYR A 156 14.11 -28.37 17.74
CA TYR A 156 14.20 -27.48 18.90
C TYR A 156 14.81 -26.11 18.52
N HIS A 157 15.89 -26.11 17.72
CA HIS A 157 16.51 -24.88 17.24
C HIS A 157 15.56 -24.05 16.36
N ASN A 158 14.79 -24.71 15.51
CA ASN A 158 13.79 -24.04 14.66
C ASN A 158 12.57 -23.51 15.43
N ILE A 159 12.26 -24.09 16.59
CA ILE A 159 11.18 -23.65 17.48
C ILE A 159 11.63 -22.48 18.39
N SER A 160 12.93 -22.14 18.41
CA SER A 160 13.47 -21.08 19.27
C SER A 160 12.71 -19.75 19.12
N PRO A 161 12.25 -19.14 20.23
CA PRO A 161 11.48 -17.90 20.18
C PRO A 161 12.24 -16.75 19.53
N LYS A 162 13.58 -16.73 19.60
CA LYS A 162 14.40 -15.75 18.86
C LYS A 162 14.22 -15.86 17.35
N VAL A 163 14.20 -17.08 16.82
CA VAL A 163 14.01 -17.35 15.39
C VAL A 163 12.58 -17.01 14.97
N GLN A 164 11.59 -17.29 15.82
CA GLN A 164 10.20 -16.90 15.55
C GLN A 164 10.02 -15.38 15.54
N VAL A 165 10.61 -14.67 16.51
CA VAL A 165 10.57 -13.19 16.56
C VAL A 165 11.31 -12.58 15.37
N GLU A 166 12.48 -13.10 14.98
CA GLU A 166 13.20 -12.60 13.79
C GLU A 166 12.45 -12.89 12.48
N ARG A 167 11.76 -14.03 12.38
CA ARG A 167 10.88 -14.33 11.24
C ARG A 167 9.68 -13.38 11.22
N GLY A 168 9.03 -13.18 12.36
CA GLY A 168 7.92 -12.23 12.51
C GLY A 168 8.35 -10.80 12.17
N LEU A 169 9.52 -10.37 12.63
CA LEU A 169 10.08 -9.04 12.37
C LEU A 169 10.45 -8.85 10.89
N ARG A 170 10.96 -9.89 10.22
CA ARG A 170 11.21 -9.86 8.76
C ARG A 170 9.92 -9.75 7.96
N ILE A 171 8.88 -10.50 8.35
CA ILE A 171 7.57 -10.45 7.69
C ILE A 171 6.91 -9.09 7.94
N ALA A 172 6.93 -8.58 9.16
CA ALA A 172 6.40 -7.26 9.49
C ALA A 172 7.14 -6.15 8.74
N LYS A 173 8.48 -6.22 8.66
CA LYS A 173 9.28 -5.25 7.88
C LYS A 173 8.94 -5.30 6.39
N SER A 174 8.82 -6.48 5.79
CA SER A 174 8.47 -6.59 4.37
C SER A 174 7.06 -6.10 4.09
N GLU A 175 6.12 -6.29 5.01
CA GLU A 175 4.76 -5.75 4.88
C GLU A 175 4.73 -4.23 5.02
N ILE A 176 5.51 -3.65 5.94
CA ILE A 176 5.68 -2.20 6.08
C ILE A 176 6.30 -1.62 4.81
N GLU A 177 7.36 -2.24 4.28
CA GLU A 177 7.99 -1.80 3.02
C GLU A 177 7.02 -1.87 1.84
N LYS A 178 6.21 -2.94 1.75
CA LYS A 178 5.18 -3.07 0.71
C LYS A 178 4.12 -1.99 0.83
N LYS A 179 3.60 -1.72 2.03
CA LYS A 179 2.64 -0.63 2.29
C LYS A 179 3.25 0.74 1.97
N ARG A 180 4.54 0.94 2.30
CA ARG A 180 5.27 2.18 1.98
C ARG A 180 5.41 2.38 0.47
N ALA A 181 5.78 1.33 -0.26
CA ALA A 181 5.87 1.37 -1.72
C ALA A 181 4.51 1.66 -2.37
N GLN A 182 3.43 1.04 -1.88
CA GLN A 182 2.07 1.32 -2.34
C GLN A 182 1.65 2.77 -2.08
N HIS A 183 1.96 3.31 -0.89
CA HIS A 183 1.65 4.70 -0.57
C HIS A 183 2.46 5.68 -1.43
N PHE A 184 3.71 5.36 -1.78
CA PHE A 184 4.49 6.16 -2.73
C PHE A 184 3.88 6.12 -4.13
N ALA A 185 3.48 4.94 -4.61
CA ALA A 185 2.81 4.80 -5.90
C ALA A 185 1.49 5.59 -5.96
N ASP A 186 0.65 5.51 -4.92
CA ASP A 186 -0.60 6.28 -4.82
C ASP A 186 -0.37 7.80 -4.72
N PHE A 187 0.72 8.22 -4.08
CA PHE A 187 1.09 9.62 -4.04
C PHE A 187 1.55 10.13 -5.42
N GLU A 188 2.30 9.31 -6.16
CA GLU A 188 2.78 9.66 -7.49
C GLU A 188 1.62 9.75 -8.50
N THR A 189 0.67 8.82 -8.46
CA THR A 189 -0.55 8.88 -9.30
C THR A 189 -1.35 10.13 -9.02
N LYS A 190 -1.63 10.45 -7.75
CA LYS A 190 -2.33 11.68 -7.35
C LYS A 190 -1.60 12.95 -7.81
N ARG A 191 -0.26 12.95 -7.74
CA ARG A 191 0.55 14.08 -8.22
C ARG A 191 0.40 14.27 -9.73
N LEU A 192 0.42 13.18 -10.50
CA LEU A 192 0.25 13.21 -11.95
C LEU A 192 -1.17 13.64 -12.35
N GLU A 193 -2.20 13.13 -11.66
CA GLU A 193 -3.59 13.55 -11.84
C GLU A 193 -3.77 15.05 -11.57
N HIS A 194 -3.18 15.55 -10.49
CA HIS A 194 -3.23 16.98 -10.16
C HIS A 194 -2.51 17.83 -11.22
N GLN A 195 -1.38 17.38 -11.74
CA GLN A 195 -0.68 18.07 -12.83
C GLN A 195 -1.51 18.10 -14.11
N ALA A 196 -2.14 16.98 -14.47
CA ALA A 196 -3.03 16.90 -15.63
C ALA A 196 -4.27 17.81 -15.47
N ASP A 197 -4.87 17.88 -14.28
CA ASP A 197 -5.98 18.81 -14.02
C ASP A 197 -5.55 20.28 -14.15
N MET A 198 -4.38 20.64 -13.62
CA MET A 198 -3.84 21.99 -13.73
C MET A 198 -3.54 22.37 -15.19
N GLU A 199 -3.01 21.43 -15.99
CA GLU A 199 -2.78 21.65 -17.42
C GLU A 199 -4.10 21.82 -18.18
N LYS A 200 -5.10 20.98 -17.89
CA LYS A 200 -6.45 21.11 -18.47
C LYS A 200 -7.06 22.47 -18.16
N ARG A 201 -7.01 22.92 -16.90
CA ARG A 201 -7.48 24.25 -16.49
C ARG A 201 -6.73 25.36 -17.23
N ARG A 202 -5.41 25.25 -17.35
CA ARG A 202 -4.59 26.22 -18.09
C ARG A 202 -5.03 26.31 -19.55
N LEU A 203 -5.26 25.17 -20.21
CA LEU A 203 -5.73 25.13 -21.60
C LEU A 203 -7.12 25.76 -21.75
N THR A 204 -8.04 25.48 -20.82
CA THR A 204 -9.37 26.11 -20.80
C THR A 204 -9.28 27.62 -20.67
N VAL A 205 -8.46 28.13 -19.75
CA VAL A 205 -8.26 29.58 -19.57
C VAL A 205 -7.62 30.21 -20.80
N THR A 206 -6.62 29.57 -21.42
CA THR A 206 -6.02 30.10 -22.65
C THR A 206 -7.02 30.16 -23.80
N HIS A 207 -7.90 29.15 -23.92
CA HIS A 207 -8.97 29.16 -24.92
C HIS A 207 -9.97 30.29 -24.66
N GLN A 208 -10.40 30.49 -23.40
CA GLN A 208 -11.29 31.58 -23.02
C GLN A 208 -10.70 32.96 -23.33
N LEU A 209 -9.41 33.16 -23.03
CA LEU A 209 -8.72 34.40 -23.35
C LEU A 209 -8.62 34.64 -24.85
N GLU A 210 -8.41 33.59 -25.65
CA GLU A 210 -8.37 33.71 -27.11
C GLU A 210 -9.75 34.07 -27.68
N THR A 211 -10.82 33.45 -27.17
CA THR A 211 -12.19 33.83 -27.56
C THR A 211 -12.53 35.27 -27.18
N GLU A 212 -12.14 35.71 -25.98
CA GLU A 212 -12.35 37.11 -25.56
C GLU A 212 -11.56 38.09 -26.44
N ARG A 213 -10.34 37.73 -26.86
CA ARG A 213 -9.55 38.55 -27.81
C ARG A 213 -10.23 38.67 -29.17
N GLN A 214 -10.76 37.58 -29.70
CA GLN A 214 -11.49 37.59 -30.97
C GLN A 214 -12.76 38.44 -30.88
N ASP A 215 -13.51 38.34 -29.78
CA ASP A 215 -14.70 39.16 -29.53
C ASP A 215 -14.36 40.64 -29.41
N LEU A 216 -13.27 40.98 -28.72
CA LEU A 216 -12.77 42.36 -28.64
C LEU A 216 -12.37 42.89 -30.02
N GLU A 217 -11.63 42.11 -30.82
CA GLU A 217 -11.24 42.50 -32.16
C GLU A 217 -12.45 42.75 -33.07
N LEU A 218 -13.46 41.87 -33.01
CA LEU A 218 -14.72 42.05 -33.72
C LEU A 218 -15.45 43.33 -33.27
N SER A 219 -15.49 43.59 -31.96
CA SER A 219 -16.11 44.79 -31.41
C SER A 219 -15.41 46.08 -31.89
N GLU A 220 -14.08 46.08 -31.98
CA GLU A 220 -13.30 47.20 -32.51
C GLU A 220 -13.59 47.43 -34.00
N GLN A 221 -13.69 46.36 -34.79
CA GLN A 221 -14.05 46.46 -36.22
C GLN A 221 -15.46 47.04 -36.39
N LEU A 222 -16.43 46.64 -35.55
CA LEU A 222 -17.78 47.18 -35.57
C LEU A 222 -17.80 48.68 -35.22
N VAL A 223 -17.04 49.11 -34.22
CA VAL A 223 -16.91 50.53 -33.86
C VAL A 223 -16.28 51.33 -34.99
N LYS A 224 -15.20 50.83 -35.63
CA LYS A 224 -14.58 51.47 -36.80
C LYS A 224 -15.57 51.63 -37.95
N THR A 225 -16.34 50.57 -38.23
CA THR A 225 -17.36 50.57 -39.30
C THR A 225 -18.48 51.57 -38.98
N ARG A 226 -18.98 51.60 -37.74
CA ARG A 226 -19.98 52.57 -37.29
C ARG A 226 -19.48 54.01 -37.42
N ASN A 227 -18.26 54.29 -37.00
CA ASN A 227 -17.66 55.63 -37.10
C ASN A 227 -17.52 56.06 -38.58
N ALA A 228 -17.10 55.16 -39.46
CA ALA A 228 -17.05 55.43 -40.90
C ALA A 228 -18.44 55.73 -41.49
N MET A 229 -19.50 55.02 -41.07
CA MET A 229 -20.87 55.32 -41.49
C MET A 229 -21.33 56.69 -40.98
N VAL A 230 -21.01 57.05 -39.74
CA VAL A 230 -21.33 58.37 -39.17
C VAL A 230 -20.65 59.49 -39.96
N GLU A 231 -19.37 59.33 -40.33
CA GLU A 231 -18.68 60.33 -41.15
C GLU A 231 -19.26 60.43 -42.57
N ARG A 232 -19.63 59.30 -43.20
CA ARG A 232 -20.36 59.32 -44.48
C ARG A 232 -21.71 60.02 -44.35
N ALA A 233 -22.47 59.76 -43.28
CA ALA A 233 -23.74 60.43 -43.04
C ALA A 233 -23.57 61.95 -42.87
N LYS A 234 -22.51 62.41 -42.20
CA LYS A 234 -22.17 63.84 -42.10
C LYS A 234 -21.85 64.45 -43.47
N GLN A 235 -21.12 63.74 -44.34
CA GLN A 235 -20.83 64.19 -45.70
C GLN A 235 -22.10 64.32 -46.54
N VAL A 236 -22.98 63.32 -46.48
CA VAL A 236 -24.28 63.34 -47.16
C VAL A 236 -25.16 64.49 -46.66
N ALA A 237 -25.17 64.74 -45.34
CA ALA A 237 -25.91 65.86 -44.77
C ALA A 237 -25.41 67.22 -45.30
N ARG A 238 -24.08 67.41 -45.39
CA ARG A 238 -23.48 68.64 -45.97
C ARG A 238 -23.87 68.82 -47.44
N LEU A 239 -23.72 67.76 -48.24
CA LEU A 239 -24.11 67.80 -49.66
C LEU A 239 -25.60 68.15 -49.83
N LYS A 240 -26.46 67.65 -48.95
CA LYS A 240 -27.88 67.99 -48.95
C LYS A 240 -28.11 69.46 -48.59
N THR A 241 -27.44 69.97 -47.57
CA THR A 241 -27.51 71.41 -47.22
C THR A 241 -27.03 72.30 -48.36
N ASP A 242 -25.95 71.93 -49.05
CA ASP A 242 -25.44 72.66 -50.21
C ASP A 242 -26.41 72.58 -51.40
N GLN A 243 -27.03 71.42 -51.63
CA GLN A 243 -28.06 71.24 -52.65
C GLN A 243 -29.31 72.09 -52.37
N ASP A 244 -29.81 72.08 -51.13
CA ASP A 244 -30.97 72.86 -50.71
C ASP A 244 -30.70 74.37 -50.88
N ARG A 245 -29.48 74.82 -50.54
CA ARG A 245 -29.04 76.20 -50.76
C ARG A 245 -28.97 76.57 -52.25
N ALA A 246 -28.44 75.68 -53.09
CA ALA A 246 -28.41 75.89 -54.53
C ALA A 246 -29.82 75.95 -55.14
N PHE A 247 -30.75 75.13 -54.63
CA PHE A 247 -32.17 75.20 -55.03
C PHE A 247 -32.83 76.50 -54.58
N GLU A 248 -32.55 76.99 -53.38
CA GLU A 248 -33.08 78.27 -52.89
C GLU A 248 -32.56 79.45 -53.73
N GLU A 249 -31.27 79.45 -54.08
CA GLU A 249 -30.68 80.43 -54.99
C GLU A 249 -31.34 80.37 -56.38
N LEU A 250 -31.52 79.16 -56.94
CA LEU A 250 -32.21 78.96 -58.21
C LEU A 250 -33.68 79.41 -58.17
N HIS A 251 -34.39 79.12 -57.08
CA HIS A 251 -35.78 79.54 -56.89
C HIS A 251 -35.90 81.06 -56.77
N ASN A 252 -34.98 81.73 -56.06
CA ASN A 252 -34.92 83.18 -55.98
C ASN A 252 -34.62 83.83 -57.34
N VAL A 253 -33.74 83.24 -58.15
CA VAL A 253 -33.51 83.66 -59.54
C VAL A 253 -34.77 83.48 -60.39
N MET A 254 -35.45 82.32 -60.30
CA MET A 254 -36.70 82.10 -61.04
C MET A 254 -37.79 83.09 -60.63
N ARG A 255 -37.94 83.38 -59.33
CA ARG A 255 -38.91 84.36 -58.82
C ARG A 255 -38.63 85.79 -59.32
N PHE A 256 -37.36 86.13 -59.56
CA PHE A 256 -36.96 87.38 -60.19
C PHE A 256 -37.29 87.41 -61.70
N VAL A 257 -37.17 86.27 -62.39
CA VAL A 257 -37.45 86.14 -63.84
C VAL A 257 -38.95 86.08 -64.15
N THR A 258 -39.79 85.51 -63.29
CA THR A 258 -41.22 85.28 -63.54
C THR A 258 -42.16 86.30 -62.90
N GLY A 259 -41.71 87.56 -62.76
CA GLY A 259 -42.43 88.66 -62.12
C GLY A 259 -43.96 88.54 -62.04
N GLY A 260 -44.46 88.60 -60.79
CA GLY A 260 -45.73 89.21 -60.42
C GLY A 260 -47.02 88.62 -61.00
N ALA A 261 -47.67 87.74 -60.24
CA ALA A 261 -49.13 87.66 -60.20
C ALA A 261 -49.57 87.20 -58.81
N ALA A 262 -50.04 88.16 -58.01
CA ALA A 262 -50.82 87.91 -56.81
C ALA A 262 -52.18 87.32 -57.23
N ASN A 263 -52.64 86.28 -56.54
CA ASN A 263 -54.08 86.06 -56.43
C ASN A 263 -54.45 85.34 -55.12
N ASP A 264 -55.49 85.90 -54.51
CA ASP A 264 -56.20 85.47 -53.32
C ASP A 264 -57.02 84.17 -53.55
N ASN A 265 -57.45 83.60 -52.42
CA ASN A 265 -58.60 82.72 -52.19
C ASN A 265 -58.49 81.18 -52.33
N GLY A 266 -59.04 80.52 -51.29
CA GLY A 266 -59.65 79.18 -51.35
C GLY A 266 -59.00 78.18 -50.40
N ASN A 267 -59.48 78.00 -49.16
CA ASN A 267 -60.60 77.13 -48.77
C ASN A 267 -60.41 75.64 -49.15
N GLY A 268 -60.43 74.75 -48.16
CA GLY A 268 -60.71 73.32 -48.39
C GLY A 268 -59.85 72.30 -47.64
N ASN A 269 -60.23 72.00 -46.40
CA ASN A 269 -60.68 70.68 -45.96
C ASN A 269 -59.93 69.41 -46.45
N GLY A 270 -59.46 68.56 -45.51
CA GLY A 270 -59.42 67.11 -45.73
C GLY A 270 -58.20 66.33 -45.24
N ASN A 271 -58.45 65.51 -44.21
CA ASN A 271 -57.82 64.22 -43.90
C ASN A 271 -56.36 64.14 -43.43
N THR A 272 -56.25 64.13 -42.11
CA THR A 272 -55.60 63.07 -41.33
C THR A 272 -55.34 61.77 -42.11
N MET A 273 -54.08 61.46 -42.37
CA MET A 273 -53.60 60.07 -42.46
C MET A 273 -52.42 59.90 -41.51
N HIS A 274 -52.75 59.30 -40.36
CA HIS A 274 -51.82 58.57 -39.53
C HIS A 274 -51.06 57.56 -40.39
N ALA A 275 -49.78 57.82 -40.63
CA ALA A 275 -48.84 56.78 -41.04
C ALA A 275 -48.21 56.25 -39.75
N ASP A 276 -48.72 55.10 -39.30
CA ASP A 276 -48.23 54.36 -38.15
C ASP A 276 -46.73 54.10 -38.30
N ALA A 277 -45.94 54.77 -37.46
CA ALA A 277 -44.60 54.32 -37.15
C ALA A 277 -44.73 52.97 -36.43
N PRO A 278 -44.07 51.89 -36.90
CA PRO A 278 -44.11 50.61 -36.21
C PRO A 278 -43.50 50.80 -34.81
N THR A 279 -44.34 50.65 -33.79
CA THR A 279 -43.89 50.64 -32.39
C THR A 279 -42.89 49.50 -32.18
N LEU A 280 -41.86 49.77 -31.36
CA LEU A 280 -40.75 48.86 -31.03
C LEU A 280 -41.19 47.41 -30.68
N SER A 281 -42.42 47.22 -30.21
CA SER A 281 -43.02 45.91 -29.89
C SER A 281 -43.22 44.97 -31.09
N GLN A 282 -43.35 45.49 -32.32
CA GLN A 282 -43.53 44.65 -33.51
C GLN A 282 -42.21 44.14 -34.12
N VAL A 283 -41.08 44.77 -33.81
CA VAL A 283 -39.75 44.30 -34.25
C VAL A 283 -39.24 43.17 -33.35
N GLU A 284 -39.56 43.19 -32.05
CA GLU A 284 -39.14 42.16 -31.09
C GLU A 284 -39.85 40.80 -31.33
N THR A 285 -41.07 40.81 -31.84
CA THR A 285 -41.83 39.56 -32.06
C THR A 285 -41.35 38.78 -33.29
N LYS A 286 -40.76 39.46 -34.29
CA LYS A 286 -40.18 38.81 -35.48
C LYS A 286 -38.77 38.25 -35.20
N ALA A 287 -38.00 38.89 -34.32
CA ALA A 287 -36.70 38.38 -33.86
C ALA A 287 -36.83 37.18 -32.92
N ALA A 288 -37.88 37.12 -32.09
CA ALA A 288 -38.13 35.97 -31.21
C ALA A 288 -38.56 34.69 -31.96
N ARG A 289 -39.23 34.81 -33.12
CA ARG A 289 -39.62 33.65 -33.94
C ARG A 289 -38.47 33.03 -34.74
N GLN A 290 -37.44 33.80 -35.13
CA GLN A 290 -36.25 33.25 -35.80
C GLN A 290 -35.25 32.60 -34.83
N ARG A 291 -35.21 33.02 -33.55
CA ARG A 291 -34.38 32.35 -32.54
C ARG A 291 -34.94 31.01 -32.08
N LYS A 292 -36.27 30.81 -32.15
CA LYS A 292 -36.92 29.55 -31.74
C LYS A 292 -36.87 28.44 -32.81
N SER A 293 -36.53 28.76 -34.07
CA SER A 293 -36.31 27.76 -35.14
C SER A 293 -34.86 27.32 -35.31
N ALA A 294 -33.91 27.99 -34.64
CA ALA A 294 -32.49 27.61 -34.66
C ALA A 294 -32.06 26.76 -33.44
N ALA A 295 -32.88 26.71 -32.39
CA ALA A 295 -32.59 25.99 -31.15
C ALA A 295 -33.15 24.55 -31.09
N THR A 296 -33.84 24.08 -32.14
CA THR A 296 -34.46 22.74 -32.19
C THR A 296 -33.77 21.76 -33.15
N GLY A 297 -32.54 22.06 -33.60
CA GLY A 297 -31.84 21.28 -34.62
C GLY A 297 -30.49 20.68 -34.24
N ALA A 298 -30.10 20.65 -32.96
CA ALA A 298 -28.73 20.29 -32.58
C ALA A 298 -28.59 19.27 -31.43
N ASP A 299 -29.61 18.46 -31.17
CA ASP A 299 -29.48 17.27 -30.30
C ASP A 299 -30.04 16.04 -31.01
N ASP A 300 -29.22 15.47 -31.90
CA ASP A 300 -29.32 14.06 -32.30
C ASP A 300 -28.15 13.30 -31.64
N PRO A 301 -28.39 12.48 -30.61
CA PRO A 301 -27.33 11.75 -29.91
C PRO A 301 -26.98 10.40 -30.55
N ASN A 302 -27.34 10.13 -31.81
CA ASN A 302 -27.03 8.85 -32.50
C ASN A 302 -26.41 9.03 -33.90
N ALA A 303 -25.36 9.85 -34.03
CA ALA A 303 -24.45 9.86 -35.17
C ALA A 303 -22.98 9.91 -34.71
#